data_AF-A0A653JXR2-F1
#
_entry.id   AF-A0A653JXR2-F1
#
_cell.length_a   1.000
_cell.length_b   1.000
_cell.length_c   1.000
_cell.angle_alpha   90.00
_cell.angle_beta   90.00
_cell.angle_gamma   90.00
#
_symmetry.space_group_name_H-M   'P 1'
#
loop_
_entity.id
_entity.type
_entity.pdbx_description
1 polymer ?
#
loop_
_entity_poly.entity_id
_entity_poly.type
_entity_poly.pdbx_seq_one_letter_code
_entity_poly.pdbx_strand_id
1 'polypeptide(L)'
;MISFNNIQFGLRTPGQYIEFDNSRAVRGLPAIANRILLIGQKLATGTAAELTFQPIVEADQASTLFGRASQLHRMAKFLKAADNYSECVAIAIDDPAAGTAATGTIAVTGPATATGTIALMIAGQSVPVVVPSGTSAAATATLIGAAITAALDLPVTASVTDDDVTITARHKGLIGNDIDIRHSHYSGEVLPSGIGLTITDMASGAGEPDYAEVTALLGDNEYRTIIVGSASTAVLDDMETELNDRWGPLRMLESFCYAGMKGTQAAMATFGDGRNSELVSIIGSGKSPTPPWEVAASYGGTIGYHAQIDPARPFQTLELKGVLAPKEADRFTRAERELLLQDGISTFTVDGGGAVYIERAITTYQVNALDIEDVSYLDVNTPLTLAFLRQAVRIRIAAKYPRHKLANDGTRYAAGQAIVTPSVIRAELIALFRELEEAGLVEQLDQFKDDLIVERDENDANRLNALIPPDIVNQFRSFAAAIQFRL
;
A
#
# COMPACT_ATOMS: atom_id res chain seq x y z
N MET A 1 -17.14 27.60 40.84
CA MET A 1 -15.92 27.02 41.42
C MET A 1 -15.19 26.23 40.33
N ILE A 2 -14.06 26.76 39.86
CA ILE A 2 -13.20 26.10 38.87
C ILE A 2 -12.63 24.81 39.48
N SER A 3 -12.71 23.70 38.75
CA SER A 3 -12.12 22.41 39.12
C SER A 3 -10.67 22.39 38.67
N PHE A 4 -9.82 21.78 39.49
CA PHE A 4 -8.40 21.61 39.20
C PHE A 4 -8.07 20.12 39.00
N ASN A 5 -7.16 19.81 38.08
CA ASN A 5 -6.73 18.46 37.71
C ASN A 5 -5.64 17.92 38.65
N ASN A 6 -4.70 18.78 39.04
CA ASN A 6 -3.50 18.43 39.82
C ASN A 6 -3.44 19.15 41.17
N ILE A 7 -4.13 20.29 41.33
CA ILE A 7 -4.18 21.02 42.60
C ILE A 7 -5.22 20.38 43.54
N GLN A 8 -4.75 19.81 44.64
CA GLN A 8 -5.59 19.04 45.58
C GLN A 8 -6.62 19.90 46.33
N PHE A 9 -7.85 19.40 46.41
CA PHE A 9 -8.90 20.00 47.24
C PHE A 9 -8.56 19.83 48.74
N GLY A 10 -8.34 20.94 49.45
CA GLY A 10 -8.03 20.94 50.89
C GLY A 10 -6.56 21.17 51.25
N LEU A 11 -5.72 21.62 50.30
CA LEU A 11 -4.33 22.03 50.56
C LEU A 11 -4.28 23.11 51.66
N ARG A 12 -3.57 22.83 52.77
CA ARG A 12 -3.46 23.74 53.93
C ARG A 12 -2.21 24.64 53.88
N THR A 13 -1.27 24.33 52.99
CA THR A 13 -0.04 25.11 52.81
C THR A 13 -0.33 26.37 52.00
N PRO A 14 0.12 27.56 52.45
CA PRO A 14 -0.06 28.80 51.71
C PRO A 14 0.87 28.87 50.48
N GLY A 15 0.38 29.40 49.35
CA GLY A 15 1.16 29.60 48.12
C GLY A 15 0.32 29.97 46.89
N GLN A 16 0.97 30.29 45.76
CA GLN A 16 0.33 30.41 44.44
C GLN A 16 0.52 29.11 43.68
N TYR A 17 -0.59 28.41 43.41
CA TYR A 17 -0.59 27.16 42.65
C TYR A 17 -1.31 27.41 41.33
N ILE A 18 -0.60 27.19 40.22
CA ILE A 18 -1.11 27.35 38.87
C ILE A 18 -0.88 26.01 38.17
N GLU A 19 -1.91 25.47 37.54
CA GLU A 19 -1.80 24.26 36.72
C GLU A 19 -2.04 24.58 35.24
N PHE A 20 -1.38 23.81 34.37
CA PHE A 20 -1.66 23.83 32.95
C PHE A 20 -2.71 22.76 32.64
N ASP A 21 -3.78 23.17 31.97
CA ASP A 21 -4.76 22.27 31.36
C ASP A 21 -4.63 22.40 29.84
N ASN A 22 -4.27 21.29 29.19
CA ASN A 22 -4.08 21.21 27.74
C ASN A 22 -5.36 20.81 26.98
N SER A 23 -6.50 20.62 27.66
CA SER A 23 -7.79 20.23 27.05
C SER A 23 -8.29 21.16 25.94
N ARG A 24 -7.74 22.38 25.85
CA ARG A 24 -8.04 23.39 24.81
C ARG A 24 -6.85 23.74 23.90
N ALA A 25 -5.74 23.02 24.02
CA ALA A 25 -4.50 23.35 23.31
C ALA A 25 -4.56 23.02 21.82
N VAL A 26 -5.23 21.93 21.45
CA VAL A 26 -5.39 21.49 20.06
C VAL A 26 -6.75 21.96 19.53
N ARG A 27 -6.74 22.64 18.38
CA ARG A 27 -7.94 23.06 17.64
C ARG A 27 -7.83 22.53 16.21
N GLY A 28 -8.96 22.08 15.66
CA GLY A 28 -9.02 21.50 14.31
C GLY A 28 -9.01 19.98 14.30
N LEU A 29 -8.91 19.43 13.08
CA LEU A 29 -8.79 17.99 12.83
C LEU A 29 -7.39 17.48 13.22
N PRO A 30 -7.26 16.22 13.66
CA PRO A 30 -5.95 15.67 14.02
C PRO A 30 -5.04 15.55 12.80
N ALA A 31 -3.75 15.86 13.00
CA ALA A 31 -2.72 15.49 12.05
C ALA A 31 -2.35 14.01 12.27
N ILE A 32 -2.80 13.14 11.37
CA ILE A 32 -2.53 11.71 11.42
C ILE A 32 -1.29 11.45 10.57
N ALA A 33 -0.22 10.93 11.19
CA ALA A 33 1.00 10.60 10.47
C ALA A 33 0.78 9.32 9.65
N ASN A 34 1.27 9.31 8.41
CA ASN A 34 1.39 8.07 7.66
C ASN A 34 2.70 7.37 8.06
N ARG A 35 2.58 6.26 8.77
CA ARG A 35 3.70 5.35 9.05
C ARG A 35 3.55 4.13 8.15
N ILE A 36 4.60 3.83 7.40
CA ILE A 36 4.62 2.78 6.39
C ILE A 36 5.38 1.58 6.92
N LEU A 37 4.80 0.40 6.75
CA LEU A 37 5.46 -0.88 6.95
C LEU A 37 5.69 -1.57 5.60
N LEU A 38 6.94 -1.90 5.30
CA LEU A 38 7.31 -2.81 4.22
C LEU A 38 7.55 -4.22 4.78
N ILE A 39 6.94 -5.22 4.16
CA ILE A 39 7.14 -6.63 4.51
C ILE A 39 7.66 -7.36 3.27
N GLY A 40 8.77 -8.09 3.42
CA GLY A 40 9.33 -8.89 2.33
C GLY A 40 10.61 -9.62 2.69
N GLN A 41 11.17 -10.32 1.71
CA GLN A 41 12.34 -11.17 1.87
C GLN A 41 13.64 -10.37 1.92
N LYS A 42 14.56 -10.81 2.78
CA LYS A 42 15.98 -10.40 2.78
C LYS A 42 16.89 -11.52 2.27
N LEU A 43 18.05 -11.13 1.78
CA LEU A 43 19.13 -12.06 1.43
C LEU A 43 20.03 -12.28 2.65
N ALA A 44 20.70 -13.44 2.69
CA ALA A 44 21.69 -13.76 3.72
C ALA A 44 22.88 -12.78 3.78
N THR A 45 23.08 -11.97 2.74
CA THR A 45 24.08 -10.89 2.71
C THR A 45 23.65 -9.62 3.45
N GLY A 46 22.38 -9.53 3.84
CA GLY A 46 21.85 -8.44 4.66
C GLY A 46 22.23 -8.57 6.13
N THR A 47 22.44 -7.43 6.80
CA THR A 47 22.84 -7.39 8.22
C THR A 47 21.66 -7.42 9.20
N ALA A 48 20.45 -7.12 8.75
CA ALA A 48 19.25 -7.13 9.59
C ALA A 48 18.92 -8.56 10.02
N ALA A 49 18.59 -8.74 11.30
CA ALA A 49 18.02 -9.99 11.77
C ALA A 49 16.61 -10.17 11.18
N GLU A 50 16.24 -11.41 10.90
CA GLU A 50 14.88 -11.76 10.52
C GLU A 50 13.89 -11.30 11.61
N LEU A 51 12.67 -10.93 11.19
CA LEU A 51 11.57 -10.55 12.08
C LEU A 51 11.90 -9.41 13.05
N THR A 52 12.82 -8.52 12.65
CA THR A 52 13.11 -7.29 13.38
C THR A 52 12.70 -6.07 12.58
N PHE A 53 12.04 -5.13 13.24
CA PHE A 53 11.67 -3.84 12.65
C PHE A 53 12.91 -2.98 12.44
N GLN A 54 13.14 -2.59 11.19
CA GLN A 54 14.28 -1.76 10.78
C GLN A 54 13.76 -0.46 10.17
N PRO A 55 14.10 0.72 10.73
CA PRO A 55 13.74 1.99 10.12
C PRO A 55 14.54 2.20 8.83
N ILE A 56 13.85 2.65 7.78
CA ILE A 56 14.42 2.92 6.46
C ILE A 56 14.29 4.41 6.18
N VAL A 57 15.41 5.12 6.27
CA VAL A 57 15.46 6.55 5.95
C VAL A 57 15.73 6.72 4.46
N GLU A 58 16.76 6.05 3.95
CA GLU A 58 17.22 6.13 2.56
C GLU A 58 17.12 4.76 1.87
N ALA A 59 16.90 4.77 0.55
CA ALA A 59 16.83 3.53 -0.24
C ALA A 59 18.13 2.70 -0.16
N ASP A 60 19.29 3.35 -0.23
CA ASP A 60 20.59 2.66 -0.23
C ASP A 60 20.88 1.96 1.10
N GLN A 61 20.33 2.45 2.22
CA GLN A 61 20.43 1.79 3.53
C GLN A 61 19.82 0.38 3.49
N ALA A 62 18.71 0.22 2.75
CA ALA A 62 18.02 -1.06 2.62
C ALA A 62 18.90 -2.12 1.92
N SER A 63 19.84 -1.72 1.05
CA SER A 63 20.79 -2.66 0.43
C SER A 63 21.73 -3.31 1.44
N THR A 64 22.13 -2.58 2.48
CA THR A 64 23.01 -3.10 3.54
C THR A 64 22.21 -3.93 4.53
N LEU A 65 21.02 -3.46 4.93
CA LEU A 65 20.16 -4.14 5.90
C LEU A 65 19.61 -5.47 5.37
N PHE A 66 19.08 -5.48 4.15
CA PHE A 66 18.38 -6.65 3.61
C PHE A 66 19.17 -7.39 2.54
N GLY A 67 20.37 -6.90 2.20
CA GLY A 67 21.20 -7.43 1.13
C GLY A 67 20.86 -6.77 -0.20
N ARG A 68 21.91 -6.43 -0.95
CA ARG A 68 21.78 -5.76 -2.24
C ARG A 68 20.98 -6.62 -3.22
N ALA A 69 20.10 -5.97 -3.98
CA ALA A 69 19.11 -6.59 -4.87
C ALA A 69 18.08 -7.53 -4.22
N SER A 70 17.97 -7.55 -2.88
CA SER A 70 16.89 -8.26 -2.20
C SER A 70 15.52 -7.67 -2.55
N GLN A 71 14.46 -8.46 -2.35
CA GLN A 71 13.09 -8.01 -2.51
C GLN A 71 12.83 -6.72 -1.71
N LEU A 72 13.17 -6.71 -0.42
CA LEU A 72 13.00 -5.52 0.42
C LEU A 72 13.83 -4.32 0.00
N HIS A 73 15.09 -4.51 -0.42
CA HIS A 73 15.91 -3.41 -0.94
C HIS A 73 15.23 -2.76 -2.15
N ARG A 74 14.72 -3.59 -3.07
CA ARG A 74 14.04 -3.13 -4.28
C ARG A 74 12.70 -2.44 -3.97
N MET A 75 11.90 -3.00 -3.06
CA MET A 75 10.69 -2.35 -2.56
C MET A 75 10.99 -0.99 -1.93
N ALA A 76 11.99 -0.90 -1.06
CA ALA A 76 12.39 0.35 -0.41
C ALA A 76 12.77 1.44 -1.43
N LYS A 77 13.46 1.07 -2.53
CA LYS A 77 13.81 2.02 -3.59
C LYS A 77 12.57 2.60 -4.30
N PHE A 78 11.59 1.76 -4.62
CA PHE A 78 10.34 2.20 -5.25
C PHE A 78 9.47 2.99 -4.29
N LEU A 79 9.40 2.57 -3.03
CA LEU A 79 8.71 3.32 -1.98
C LEU A 79 9.30 4.72 -1.83
N LYS A 80 10.62 4.86 -1.69
CA LYS A 80 11.27 6.17 -1.47
C LYS A 80 11.18 7.09 -2.68
N ALA A 81 11.03 6.54 -3.89
CA ALA A 81 10.70 7.35 -5.07
C ALA A 81 9.26 7.90 -4.98
N ALA A 82 8.30 7.07 -4.57
CA ALA A 82 6.90 7.44 -4.39
C ALA A 82 6.71 8.43 -3.23
N ASP A 83 7.21 8.07 -2.04
CA ASP A 83 7.11 8.80 -0.78
C ASP A 83 8.45 8.79 -0.03
N ASN A 84 9.11 9.95 -0.01
CA ASN A 84 10.35 10.15 0.73
C ASN A 84 10.17 10.85 2.09
N TYR A 85 8.92 11.11 2.49
CA TYR A 85 8.60 11.92 3.67
C TYR A 85 8.05 11.09 4.83
N SER A 86 7.20 10.10 4.54
CA SER A 86 6.63 9.24 5.57
C SER A 86 7.70 8.43 6.28
N GLU A 87 7.49 8.21 7.58
CA GLU A 87 8.30 7.24 8.33
C GLU A 87 8.09 5.86 7.72
N CYS A 88 9.19 5.23 7.31
CA CYS A 88 9.18 3.89 6.76
C CYS A 88 9.93 2.96 7.72
N VAL A 89 9.27 1.86 8.06
CA VAL A 89 9.87 0.72 8.76
C VAL A 89 9.72 -0.50 7.86
N ALA A 90 10.70 -1.37 7.87
CA ALA A 90 10.64 -2.64 7.16
C ALA A 90 10.85 -3.79 8.15
N ILE A 91 10.14 -4.88 7.95
CA ILE A 91 10.36 -6.15 8.65
C ILE A 91 10.75 -7.19 7.60
N ALA A 92 11.88 -7.84 7.86
CA ALA A 92 12.47 -8.80 6.94
C ALA A 92 12.11 -10.23 7.29
N ILE A 93 11.78 -11.02 6.28
CA ILE A 93 11.56 -12.46 6.36
C ILE A 93 12.70 -13.15 5.61
N ASP A 94 13.18 -14.29 6.08
CA ASP A 94 14.19 -15.06 5.36
C ASP A 94 13.51 -15.89 4.24
N ASP A 95 14.33 -16.34 3.29
CA ASP A 95 13.84 -17.25 2.24
C ASP A 95 13.31 -18.56 2.84
N PRO A 96 12.24 -19.15 2.26
CA PRO A 96 11.74 -20.43 2.72
C PRO A 96 12.86 -21.48 2.66
N ALA A 97 13.14 -22.14 3.80
CA ALA A 97 14.30 -23.02 3.94
C ALA A 97 14.33 -24.13 2.88
N ALA A 98 13.17 -24.76 2.65
CA ALA A 98 12.94 -25.79 1.63
C ALA A 98 12.53 -25.23 0.26
N GLY A 99 12.55 -23.91 0.09
CA GLY A 99 12.19 -23.25 -1.15
C GLY A 99 13.22 -23.46 -2.27
N THR A 100 12.76 -23.27 -3.50
CA THR A 100 13.58 -23.34 -4.71
C THR A 100 13.59 -21.98 -5.39
N ALA A 101 14.76 -21.60 -5.93
CA ALA A 101 14.89 -20.37 -6.71
C ALA A 101 14.39 -20.63 -8.13
N ALA A 102 13.61 -19.68 -8.66
CA ALA A 102 13.16 -19.74 -10.04
C ALA A 102 14.36 -19.65 -11.00
N THR A 103 14.25 -20.34 -12.13
CA THR A 103 15.25 -20.29 -13.20
C THR A 103 14.59 -19.98 -14.54
N GLY A 104 15.35 -19.30 -15.39
CA GLY A 104 15.00 -18.98 -16.77
C GLY A 104 16.26 -19.07 -17.64
N THR A 105 16.11 -19.06 -18.96
CA THR A 105 17.25 -19.19 -19.87
C THR A 105 17.19 -18.18 -21.01
N ILE A 106 18.36 -17.77 -21.49
CA ILE A 106 18.54 -17.04 -22.74
C ILE A 106 19.42 -17.90 -23.64
N ALA A 107 18.81 -18.54 -24.63
CA ALA A 107 19.52 -19.29 -25.65
C ALA A 107 19.92 -18.35 -26.79
N VAL A 108 21.22 -18.27 -27.07
CA VAL A 108 21.79 -17.34 -28.04
C VAL A 108 22.05 -18.05 -29.37
N THR A 109 21.61 -17.46 -30.47
CA THR A 109 22.00 -17.89 -31.82
C THR A 109 22.89 -16.84 -32.49
N GLY A 110 23.76 -17.28 -33.40
CA GLY A 110 24.78 -16.44 -34.03
C GLY A 110 25.38 -17.11 -35.27
N PRO A 111 26.47 -16.56 -35.83
CA PRO A 111 27.28 -15.44 -35.33
C PRO A 111 26.70 -14.06 -35.67
N ALA A 112 27.15 -13.03 -34.95
CA ALA A 112 26.84 -11.64 -35.28
C ALA A 112 27.44 -11.25 -36.64
N THR A 113 26.63 -10.72 -37.55
CA THR A 113 27.05 -10.25 -38.88
C THR A 113 27.36 -8.75 -38.90
N ALA A 114 26.92 -8.00 -37.89
CA ALA A 114 27.24 -6.59 -37.69
C ALA A 114 27.43 -6.31 -36.20
N THR A 115 28.22 -5.28 -35.88
CA THR A 115 28.34 -4.79 -34.51
C THR A 115 27.02 -4.12 -34.10
N GLY A 116 26.54 -4.43 -32.90
CA GLY A 116 25.35 -3.79 -32.33
C GLY A 116 25.26 -3.99 -30.83
N THR A 117 24.21 -3.44 -30.23
CA THR A 117 23.94 -3.58 -28.80
C THR A 117 22.63 -4.34 -28.61
N ILE A 118 22.67 -5.41 -27.82
CA ILE A 118 21.47 -6.07 -27.33
C ILE A 118 20.90 -5.21 -26.20
N ALA A 119 19.70 -4.66 -26.41
CA ALA A 119 18.93 -3.98 -25.38
C ALA A 119 18.21 -5.01 -24.48
N LEU A 120 18.96 -5.74 -23.66
CA LEU A 120 18.42 -6.69 -22.70
C LEU A 120 17.83 -5.92 -21.52
N MET A 121 16.70 -6.39 -21.00
CA MET A 121 16.02 -5.85 -19.83
C MET A 121 15.63 -7.00 -18.91
N ILE A 122 15.99 -6.88 -17.63
CA ILE A 122 15.65 -7.86 -16.61
C ILE A 122 15.01 -7.12 -15.44
N ALA A 123 13.81 -7.56 -15.03
CA ALA A 123 13.06 -6.98 -13.93
C ALA A 123 12.93 -5.44 -14.01
N GLY A 124 12.72 -4.92 -15.22
CA GLY A 124 12.58 -3.48 -15.49
C GLY A 124 13.90 -2.69 -15.52
N GLN A 125 15.05 -3.34 -15.35
CA GLN A 125 16.36 -2.70 -15.44
C GLN A 125 17.03 -2.98 -16.79
N SER A 126 17.60 -1.93 -17.42
CA SER A 126 18.32 -2.05 -18.68
C SER A 126 19.73 -2.63 -18.47
N VAL A 127 20.07 -3.65 -19.25
CA VAL A 127 21.35 -4.38 -19.23
C VAL A 127 21.92 -4.39 -20.65
N PRO A 128 22.49 -3.27 -21.14
CA PRO A 128 22.97 -3.20 -22.52
C PRO A 128 24.20 -4.11 -22.73
N VAL A 129 24.18 -4.93 -23.77
CA VAL A 129 25.30 -5.84 -24.11
C VAL A 129 25.83 -5.51 -25.51
N VAL A 130 27.06 -5.02 -25.58
CA VAL A 130 27.71 -4.70 -26.87
C VAL A 130 28.28 -5.98 -27.48
N VAL A 131 27.87 -6.28 -28.71
CA VAL A 131 28.30 -7.47 -29.47
C VAL A 131 29.04 -7.02 -30.73
N PRO A 132 30.36 -7.25 -30.82
CA PRO A 132 31.13 -7.00 -32.04
C PRO A 132 30.71 -7.90 -33.21
N SER A 133 30.92 -7.44 -34.45
CA SER A 133 30.79 -8.29 -35.64
C SER A 133 31.73 -9.50 -35.57
N GLY A 134 31.25 -10.66 -36.02
CA GLY A 134 31.98 -11.94 -36.02
C GLY A 134 31.92 -12.72 -34.70
N THR A 135 31.26 -12.18 -33.66
CA THR A 135 31.13 -12.86 -32.35
C THR A 135 30.25 -14.10 -32.48
N SER A 136 30.73 -15.25 -31.99
CA SER A 136 29.98 -16.51 -31.98
C SER A 136 28.86 -16.50 -30.93
N ALA A 137 27.90 -17.43 -31.04
CA ALA A 137 26.82 -17.57 -30.07
C ALA A 137 27.33 -17.72 -28.62
N ALA A 138 28.28 -18.64 -28.38
CA ALA A 138 28.87 -18.85 -27.05
C ALA A 138 29.64 -17.63 -26.51
N ALA A 139 30.34 -16.89 -27.38
CA ALA A 139 31.00 -15.65 -26.97
C ALA A 139 29.99 -14.55 -26.62
N THR A 140 28.88 -14.45 -27.36
CA THR A 140 27.78 -13.54 -27.03
C THR A 140 27.10 -13.92 -25.71
N ALA A 141 26.85 -15.21 -25.46
CA ALA A 141 26.32 -15.71 -24.19
C ALA A 141 27.24 -15.33 -23.02
N THR A 142 28.56 -15.46 -23.20
CA THR A 142 29.56 -15.02 -22.21
C THR A 142 29.48 -13.50 -21.93
N LEU A 143 29.32 -12.67 -22.97
CA LEU A 143 29.13 -11.22 -22.81
C LEU A 143 27.84 -10.88 -22.06
N ILE A 144 26.74 -11.58 -22.35
CA ILE A 144 25.46 -11.42 -21.65
C ILE A 144 25.61 -11.78 -20.17
N GLY A 145 26.17 -12.96 -19.86
CA GLY A 145 26.40 -13.40 -18.49
C GLY A 145 27.28 -12.43 -17.69
N ALA A 146 28.32 -11.88 -18.32
CA ALA A 146 29.18 -10.87 -17.72
C ALA A 146 28.43 -9.56 -17.42
N ALA A 147 27.59 -9.08 -18.35
CA ALA A 147 26.79 -7.87 -18.16
C ALA A 147 25.77 -8.02 -17.03
N ILE A 148 25.09 -9.17 -16.95
CA ILE A 148 24.16 -9.48 -15.85
C ILE A 148 24.90 -9.50 -14.50
N THR A 149 26.07 -10.14 -14.45
CA THR A 149 26.87 -10.24 -13.21
C THR A 149 27.41 -8.87 -12.76
N ALA A 150 27.71 -7.97 -13.70
CA ALA A 150 28.14 -6.60 -13.40
C ALA A 150 27.01 -5.72 -12.85
N ALA A 151 25.76 -6.01 -13.19
CA ALA A 151 24.58 -5.28 -12.70
C ALA A 151 24.13 -5.80 -11.33
N LEU A 152 24.79 -5.29 -10.28
CA LEU A 152 24.64 -5.76 -8.89
C LEU A 152 23.23 -5.58 -8.28
N ASP A 153 22.40 -4.71 -8.87
CA ASP A 153 21.02 -4.43 -8.40
C ASP A 153 19.95 -5.31 -9.05
N LEU A 154 20.34 -6.23 -9.93
CA LEU A 154 19.42 -7.21 -10.51
C LEU A 154 19.03 -8.28 -9.49
N PRO A 155 17.74 -8.68 -9.43
CA PRO A 155 17.24 -9.71 -8.51
C PRO A 155 17.66 -11.14 -8.92
N VAL A 156 18.58 -11.26 -9.88
CA VAL A 156 19.03 -12.54 -10.45
C VAL A 156 20.55 -12.62 -10.48
N THR A 157 21.04 -13.84 -10.62
CA THR A 157 22.41 -14.17 -11.03
C THR A 157 22.36 -14.90 -12.37
N ALA A 158 23.49 -14.95 -13.08
CA ALA A 158 23.61 -15.67 -14.34
C ALA A 158 24.81 -16.62 -14.33
N SER A 159 24.65 -17.76 -14.98
CA SER A 159 25.71 -18.71 -15.30
C SER A 159 25.62 -19.09 -16.77
N VAL A 160 26.76 -19.19 -17.45
CA VAL A 160 26.82 -19.46 -18.89
C VAL A 160 27.32 -20.88 -19.12
N THR A 161 26.68 -21.62 -20.01
CA THR A 161 27.15 -22.92 -20.51
C THR A 161 26.95 -22.92 -22.02
N ASP A 162 28.04 -23.02 -22.77
CA ASP A 162 28.06 -22.91 -24.23
C ASP A 162 27.33 -21.65 -24.73
N ASP A 163 26.24 -21.79 -25.49
CA ASP A 163 25.40 -20.74 -26.04
C ASP A 163 24.17 -20.40 -25.19
N ASP A 164 24.03 -21.02 -24.02
CA ASP A 164 22.93 -20.79 -23.09
C ASP A 164 23.38 -19.98 -21.86
N VAL A 165 22.61 -18.94 -21.54
CA VAL A 165 22.73 -18.18 -20.28
C VAL A 165 21.59 -18.62 -19.37
N THR A 166 21.92 -19.36 -18.31
CA THR A 166 20.96 -19.69 -17.25
C THR A 166 20.90 -18.55 -16.25
N ILE A 167 19.69 -18.05 -16.00
CA ILE A 167 19.39 -16.98 -15.05
C ILE A 167 18.69 -17.62 -13.85
N THR A 168 19.14 -17.28 -12.65
CA THR A 168 18.60 -17.81 -11.39
C THR A 168 18.18 -16.66 -10.48
N ALA A 169 16.99 -16.71 -9.90
CA ALA A 169 16.55 -15.73 -8.92
C ALA A 169 17.47 -15.74 -7.69
N ARG A 170 17.76 -14.57 -7.11
CA ARG A 170 18.55 -14.48 -5.87
C ARG A 170 17.79 -15.02 -4.67
N HIS A 171 16.47 -14.90 -4.70
CA HIS A 171 15.57 -15.42 -3.68
C HIS A 171 14.99 -16.76 -4.10
N LYS A 172 14.80 -17.63 -3.12
CA LYS A 172 13.92 -18.79 -3.22
C LYS A 172 12.46 -18.37 -3.07
N GLY A 173 11.57 -19.15 -3.67
CA GLY A 173 10.13 -19.01 -3.53
C GLY A 173 9.42 -18.59 -4.82
N LEU A 174 8.10 -18.41 -4.72
CA LEU A 174 7.24 -18.08 -5.85
C LEU A 174 7.60 -16.75 -6.51
N ILE A 175 8.11 -15.78 -5.74
CA ILE A 175 8.42 -14.43 -6.21
C ILE A 175 9.40 -14.40 -7.39
N GLY A 176 10.28 -15.40 -7.52
CA GLY A 176 11.24 -15.47 -8.60
C GLY A 176 10.58 -15.70 -9.98
N ASN A 177 9.38 -16.27 -10.02
CA ASN A 177 8.66 -16.58 -11.25
C ASN A 177 8.15 -15.31 -11.97
N ASP A 178 7.95 -14.22 -11.22
CA ASP A 178 7.45 -12.95 -11.78
C ASP A 178 8.56 -12.07 -12.37
N ILE A 179 9.82 -12.47 -12.19
CA ILE A 179 10.98 -11.77 -12.74
C ILE A 179 10.92 -11.82 -14.25
N ASP A 180 10.77 -10.65 -14.85
CA ASP A 180 10.71 -10.50 -16.29
C ASP A 180 12.10 -10.54 -16.94
N ILE A 181 12.23 -11.31 -18.02
CA ILE A 181 13.41 -11.29 -18.89
C ILE A 181 12.92 -10.97 -20.30
N ARG A 182 13.41 -9.89 -20.89
CA ARG A 182 13.07 -9.52 -22.26
C ARG A 182 14.21 -8.79 -22.95
N HIS A 183 14.15 -8.69 -24.26
CA HIS A 183 14.97 -7.76 -25.02
C HIS A 183 14.10 -6.82 -25.83
N SER A 184 14.67 -5.70 -26.28
CA SER A 184 14.02 -4.75 -27.19
C SER A 184 12.67 -4.29 -26.66
N HIS A 185 12.66 -3.68 -25.47
CA HIS A 185 11.42 -3.21 -24.84
C HIS A 185 10.88 -1.98 -25.55
N TYR A 186 11.75 -1.02 -25.88
CA TYR A 186 11.38 0.25 -26.49
C TYR A 186 11.34 0.17 -28.02
N SER A 187 10.54 1.05 -28.63
CA SER A 187 10.46 1.15 -30.09
C SER A 187 11.82 1.55 -30.68
N GLY A 188 12.24 0.87 -31.75
CA GLY A 188 13.52 1.08 -32.41
C GLY A 188 14.69 0.24 -31.87
N GLU A 189 14.51 -0.48 -30.76
CA GLU A 189 15.51 -1.44 -30.28
C GLU A 189 15.45 -2.74 -31.08
N VAL A 190 16.52 -3.06 -31.80
CA VAL A 190 16.61 -4.28 -32.63
C VAL A 190 17.85 -5.06 -32.23
N LEU A 191 17.76 -6.38 -32.24
CA LEU A 191 18.93 -7.24 -32.03
C LEU A 191 19.99 -6.99 -33.12
N PRO A 192 21.29 -7.11 -32.80
CA PRO A 192 22.34 -7.07 -33.80
C PRO A 192 22.10 -8.10 -34.91
N SER A 193 22.36 -7.74 -36.17
CA SER A 193 22.15 -8.63 -37.30
C SER A 193 22.89 -9.96 -37.09
N GLY A 194 22.20 -11.08 -37.35
CA GLY A 194 22.74 -12.44 -37.17
C GLY A 194 22.62 -13.01 -35.75
N ILE A 195 22.25 -12.19 -34.75
CA ILE A 195 21.97 -12.67 -33.39
C ILE A 195 20.47 -12.92 -33.20
N GLY A 196 20.13 -14.07 -32.62
CA GLY A 196 18.80 -14.34 -32.08
C GLY A 196 18.88 -14.68 -30.60
N LEU A 197 17.84 -14.32 -29.84
CA LEU A 197 17.69 -14.68 -28.43
C LEU A 197 16.36 -15.39 -28.25
N THR A 198 16.39 -16.62 -27.74
CA THR A 198 15.19 -17.33 -27.29
C THR A 198 15.16 -17.27 -25.77
N ILE A 199 14.14 -16.61 -25.22
CA ILE A 199 13.99 -16.44 -23.77
C ILE A 199 13.00 -17.48 -23.27
N THR A 200 13.42 -18.26 -22.28
CA THR A 200 12.53 -19.06 -21.45
C THR A 200 12.25 -18.28 -20.17
N ASP A 201 10.98 -17.99 -19.92
CA ASP A 201 10.54 -17.23 -18.74
C ASP A 201 10.99 -17.90 -17.43
N MET A 202 11.14 -17.09 -16.40
CA MET A 202 11.48 -17.56 -15.05
C MET A 202 10.35 -18.44 -14.52
N ALA A 203 10.68 -19.66 -14.09
CA ALA A 203 9.70 -20.60 -13.59
C ALA A 203 10.27 -21.51 -12.49
N SER A 204 9.42 -22.38 -11.95
CA SER A 204 9.78 -23.43 -10.98
C SER A 204 10.33 -22.93 -9.63
N GLY A 205 10.26 -21.63 -9.35
CA GLY A 205 10.43 -21.14 -7.98
C GLY A 205 9.26 -21.61 -7.13
N ALA A 206 9.53 -22.19 -5.97
CA ALA A 206 8.53 -22.78 -5.10
C ALA A 206 8.85 -22.57 -3.62
N GLY A 207 7.80 -22.60 -2.81
CA GLY A 207 7.84 -22.22 -1.40
C GLY A 207 7.41 -20.76 -1.21
N GLU A 208 6.80 -20.49 -0.07
CA GLU A 208 6.36 -19.14 0.33
C GLU A 208 6.95 -18.86 1.72
N PRO A 209 7.45 -17.64 1.98
CA PRO A 209 7.80 -17.23 3.34
C PRO A 209 6.57 -17.24 4.26
N ASP A 210 6.78 -17.49 5.55
CA ASP A 210 5.70 -17.45 6.55
C ASP A 210 5.47 -15.99 7.01
N TYR A 211 4.27 -15.46 6.79
CA TYR A 211 3.90 -14.10 7.20
C TYR A 211 3.16 -14.06 8.54
N ALA A 212 2.76 -15.21 9.10
CA ALA A 212 2.03 -15.27 10.37
C ALA A 212 2.88 -14.79 11.55
N GLU A 213 4.19 -15.03 11.52
CA GLU A 213 5.09 -14.49 12.55
C GLU A 213 5.23 -12.97 12.47
N VAL A 214 5.14 -12.38 11.27
CA VAL A 214 5.15 -10.93 11.09
C VAL A 214 3.91 -10.30 11.69
N THR A 215 2.72 -10.85 11.41
CA THR A 215 1.47 -10.28 11.93
C THR A 215 1.40 -10.32 13.46
N ALA A 216 1.91 -11.39 14.09
CA ALA A 216 2.02 -11.49 15.54
C ALA A 216 2.93 -10.42 16.17
N LEU A 217 3.98 -9.97 15.45
CA LEU A 217 4.93 -8.96 15.94
C LEU A 217 4.46 -7.52 15.78
N LEU A 218 3.42 -7.27 14.99
CA LEU A 218 2.92 -5.91 14.76
C LEU A 218 2.41 -5.27 16.04
N GLY A 219 1.76 -6.05 16.91
CA GLY A 219 1.20 -5.58 18.18
C GLY A 219 0.36 -4.32 17.99
N ASP A 220 0.59 -3.32 18.85
CA ASP A 220 -0.12 -2.03 18.80
C ASP A 220 0.64 -0.95 18.00
N ASN A 221 1.64 -1.33 17.20
CA ASN A 221 2.36 -0.35 16.40
C ASN A 221 1.44 0.22 15.30
N GLU A 222 1.29 1.54 15.32
CA GLU A 222 0.49 2.26 14.33
C GLU A 222 1.21 2.31 12.98
N TYR A 223 0.79 1.45 12.05
CA TYR A 223 1.20 1.46 10.64
C TYR A 223 -0.02 1.66 9.76
N ARG A 224 -0.20 2.86 9.20
CA ARG A 224 -1.37 3.17 8.39
C ARG A 224 -1.31 2.52 7.01
N THR A 225 -0.11 2.41 6.46
CA THR A 225 0.15 1.82 5.15
C THR A 225 1.01 0.59 5.35
N ILE A 226 0.52 -0.58 4.94
CA ILE A 226 1.27 -1.83 4.93
C ILE A 226 1.44 -2.25 3.48
N ILE A 227 2.65 -2.60 3.08
CA ILE A 227 2.95 -3.05 1.72
C ILE A 227 3.61 -4.41 1.82
N VAL A 228 2.99 -5.41 1.21
CA VAL A 228 3.51 -6.77 1.16
C VAL A 228 4.24 -7.04 -0.15
N GLY A 229 5.35 -7.77 -0.05
CA GLY A 229 6.15 -8.15 -1.21
C GLY A 229 5.55 -9.29 -2.03
N SER A 230 4.55 -10.01 -1.50
CA SER A 230 3.91 -11.14 -2.17
C SER A 230 2.38 -11.01 -2.10
N ALA A 231 1.72 -11.31 -3.21
CA ALA A 231 0.26 -11.37 -3.33
C ALA A 231 -0.20 -12.83 -3.46
N SER A 232 0.28 -13.72 -2.58
CA SER A 232 -0.15 -15.12 -2.56
C SER A 232 -1.41 -15.32 -1.70
N THR A 233 -2.08 -16.47 -1.87
CA THR A 233 -3.24 -16.85 -1.05
C THR A 233 -2.95 -16.77 0.43
N ALA A 234 -1.96 -17.55 0.88
CA ALA A 234 -1.58 -17.61 2.29
C ALA A 234 -1.18 -16.24 2.88
N VAL A 235 -0.37 -15.45 2.16
CA VAL A 235 0.12 -14.15 2.67
C VAL A 235 -1.02 -13.17 2.90
N LEU A 236 -1.94 -13.07 1.95
CA LEU A 236 -3.06 -12.15 2.10
C LEU A 236 -4.09 -12.68 3.10
N ASP A 237 -4.27 -13.99 3.26
CA ASP A 237 -5.17 -14.55 4.30
C ASP A 237 -4.67 -14.19 5.71
N ASP A 238 -3.35 -14.28 5.95
CA ASP A 238 -2.73 -13.87 7.21
C ASP A 238 -2.88 -12.37 7.45
N MET A 239 -2.67 -11.57 6.40
CA MET A 239 -2.81 -10.11 6.48
C MET A 239 -4.26 -9.69 6.70
N GLU A 240 -5.22 -10.27 5.99
CA GLU A 240 -6.65 -10.00 6.15
C GLU A 240 -7.12 -10.32 7.57
N THR A 241 -6.68 -11.45 8.13
CA THR A 241 -6.97 -11.83 9.52
C THR A 241 -6.48 -10.78 10.51
N GLU A 242 -5.22 -10.33 10.38
CA GLU A 242 -4.67 -9.30 11.26
C GLU A 242 -5.29 -7.92 11.01
N LEU A 243 -5.59 -7.55 9.76
CA LEU A 243 -6.25 -6.29 9.38
C LEU A 243 -7.65 -6.19 10.01
N ASN A 244 -8.43 -7.28 9.98
CA ASN A 244 -9.76 -7.33 10.57
C ASN A 244 -9.73 -7.15 12.10
N ASP A 245 -8.78 -7.79 12.79
CA ASP A 245 -8.65 -7.65 14.24
C ASP A 245 -8.18 -6.24 14.64
N ARG A 246 -7.15 -5.71 13.96
CA ARG A 246 -6.60 -4.38 14.28
C ARG A 246 -7.57 -3.25 13.93
N TRP A 247 -8.30 -3.39 12.83
CA TRP A 247 -9.34 -2.45 12.43
C TRP A 247 -10.56 -2.54 13.34
N GLY A 248 -10.70 -3.64 14.08
CA GLY A 248 -11.80 -3.88 14.99
C GLY A 248 -12.00 -2.77 16.03
N PRO A 249 -13.20 -2.70 16.62
CA PRO A 249 -13.61 -1.63 17.53
C PRO A 249 -12.83 -1.60 18.84
N LEU A 250 -12.06 -2.64 19.16
CA LEU A 250 -11.25 -2.72 20.37
C LEU A 250 -9.83 -2.16 20.17
N ARG A 251 -9.15 -2.57 19.09
CA ARG A 251 -7.79 -2.10 18.78
C ARG A 251 -7.80 -0.72 18.14
N MET A 252 -8.75 -0.45 17.23
CA MET A 252 -8.87 0.83 16.52
C MET A 252 -7.54 1.30 15.93
N LEU A 253 -6.82 0.39 15.28
CA LEU A 253 -5.58 0.65 14.57
C LEU A 253 -5.87 0.62 13.06
N GLU A 254 -5.89 1.79 12.46
CA GLU A 254 -6.27 2.02 11.08
C GLU A 254 -5.10 1.66 10.15
N SER A 255 -5.09 0.44 9.63
CA SER A 255 -4.10 -0.02 8.65
C SER A 255 -4.76 -0.43 7.35
N PHE A 256 -4.05 -0.20 6.25
CA PHE A 256 -4.45 -0.59 4.90
C PHE A 256 -3.32 -1.34 4.22
N CYS A 257 -3.61 -2.48 3.60
CA CYS A 257 -2.61 -3.31 2.95
C CYS A 257 -2.65 -3.18 1.42
N TYR A 258 -1.47 -3.04 0.84
CA TYR A 258 -1.27 -2.90 -0.60
C TYR A 258 -0.38 -4.03 -1.12
N ALA A 259 -0.81 -4.64 -2.21
CA ALA A 259 -0.08 -5.68 -2.91
C ALA A 259 -0.07 -5.44 -4.43
N GLY A 260 0.80 -6.15 -5.13
CA GLY A 260 0.90 -6.10 -6.59
C GLY A 260 0.85 -7.51 -7.15
N MET A 261 0.19 -7.69 -8.28
CA MET A 261 0.07 -8.99 -8.95
C MET A 261 0.49 -8.86 -10.42
N LYS A 262 1.25 -9.83 -10.91
CA LYS A 262 1.60 -9.98 -12.33
C LYS A 262 0.77 -11.12 -12.92
N GLY A 263 0.36 -11.00 -14.17
CA GLY A 263 -0.37 -12.08 -14.83
C GLY A 263 -1.20 -11.64 -16.03
N THR A 264 -1.92 -12.62 -16.58
CA THR A 264 -2.97 -12.36 -17.58
C THR A 264 -4.22 -11.80 -16.89
N GLN A 265 -5.11 -11.18 -17.66
CA GLN A 265 -6.39 -10.70 -17.13
C GLN A 265 -7.16 -11.84 -16.43
N ALA A 266 -7.26 -13.01 -17.07
CA ALA A 266 -7.99 -14.16 -16.52
C ALA A 266 -7.38 -14.71 -15.21
N ALA A 267 -6.04 -14.73 -15.09
CA ALA A 267 -5.38 -15.19 -13.87
C ALA A 267 -5.61 -14.23 -12.69
N MET A 268 -5.60 -12.92 -12.95
CA MET A 268 -5.88 -11.92 -11.93
C MET A 268 -7.35 -11.89 -11.55
N ALA A 269 -8.27 -12.04 -12.51
CA ALA A 269 -9.70 -12.20 -12.26
C ALA A 269 -9.97 -13.37 -11.30
N THR A 270 -9.45 -14.56 -11.64
CA THR A 270 -9.61 -15.76 -10.80
C THR A 270 -9.04 -15.56 -9.39
N PHE A 271 -7.95 -14.80 -9.25
CA PHE A 271 -7.37 -14.52 -7.94
C PHE A 271 -8.22 -13.52 -7.14
N GLY A 272 -8.75 -12.49 -7.80
CA GLY A 272 -9.63 -11.49 -7.21
C GLY A 272 -10.97 -12.07 -6.74
N ASP A 273 -11.57 -12.99 -7.52
CA ASP A 273 -12.77 -13.75 -7.14
C ASP A 273 -12.61 -14.52 -5.82
N GLY A 274 -11.36 -14.90 -5.49
CA GLY A 274 -11.03 -15.59 -4.25
C GLY A 274 -10.92 -14.66 -3.03
N ARG A 275 -11.21 -13.36 -3.16
CA ARG A 275 -10.97 -12.32 -2.14
C ARG A 275 -12.22 -11.51 -1.85
N ASN A 276 -12.31 -11.03 -0.60
CA ASN A 276 -13.39 -10.15 -0.18
C ASN A 276 -13.01 -9.33 1.08
N SER A 277 -11.98 -8.49 0.98
CA SER A 277 -11.54 -7.62 2.09
C SER A 277 -11.67 -6.14 1.74
N GLU A 278 -12.24 -5.38 2.68
CA GLU A 278 -12.34 -3.92 2.66
C GLU A 278 -11.04 -3.19 3.03
N LEU A 279 -9.98 -3.92 3.42
CA LEU A 279 -8.71 -3.36 3.93
C LEU A 279 -7.49 -3.72 3.06
N VAL A 280 -7.71 -4.43 1.95
CA VAL A 280 -6.68 -4.87 1.01
C VAL A 280 -6.95 -4.31 -0.38
N SER A 281 -5.93 -3.75 -1.01
CA SER A 281 -5.97 -3.31 -2.42
C SER A 281 -4.82 -3.93 -3.20
N ILE A 282 -5.15 -4.52 -4.36
CA ILE A 282 -4.18 -5.22 -5.21
C ILE A 282 -4.15 -4.55 -6.57
N ILE A 283 -2.97 -4.14 -7.04
CA ILE A 283 -2.80 -3.58 -8.37
C ILE A 283 -2.35 -4.63 -9.38
N GLY A 284 -3.08 -4.73 -10.50
CA GLY A 284 -2.75 -5.62 -11.61
C GLY A 284 -1.67 -5.00 -12.51
N SER A 285 -0.46 -5.56 -12.49
CA SER A 285 0.70 -5.07 -13.26
C SER A 285 0.75 -5.59 -14.71
N GLY A 286 -0.05 -6.61 -15.03
CA GLY A 286 -0.11 -7.21 -16.37
C GLY A 286 1.25 -7.74 -16.84
N LYS A 287 1.68 -7.36 -18.04
CA LYS A 287 3.00 -7.67 -18.60
C LYS A 287 4.05 -6.56 -18.38
N SER A 288 3.89 -5.75 -17.33
CA SER A 288 4.93 -4.80 -16.93
C SER A 288 6.25 -5.57 -16.72
N PRO A 289 7.40 -5.02 -17.18
CA PRO A 289 8.69 -5.61 -16.85
C PRO A 289 9.08 -5.34 -15.38
N THR A 290 8.42 -4.40 -14.70
CA THR A 290 8.63 -4.11 -13.27
C THR A 290 8.00 -5.24 -12.44
N PRO A 291 8.77 -5.90 -11.56
CA PRO A 291 8.25 -6.91 -10.66
C PRO A 291 7.09 -6.46 -9.77
N PRO A 292 6.16 -7.35 -9.42
CA PRO A 292 4.94 -7.00 -8.70
C PRO A 292 5.19 -6.38 -7.31
N TRP A 293 6.24 -6.80 -6.60
CA TRP A 293 6.60 -6.21 -5.30
C TRP A 293 7.08 -4.75 -5.40
N GLU A 294 7.73 -4.38 -6.50
CA GLU A 294 8.12 -3.00 -6.76
C GLU A 294 6.91 -2.14 -7.14
N VAL A 295 5.98 -2.71 -7.93
CA VAL A 295 4.71 -2.05 -8.24
C VAL A 295 3.90 -1.84 -6.97
N ALA A 296 3.83 -2.83 -6.07
CA ALA A 296 3.16 -2.72 -4.77
C ALA A 296 3.75 -1.58 -3.92
N ALA A 297 5.09 -1.48 -3.86
CA ALA A 297 5.79 -0.43 -3.11
C ALA A 297 5.51 0.98 -3.66
N SER A 298 5.50 1.13 -4.99
CA SER A 298 5.13 2.40 -5.63
C SER A 298 3.65 2.74 -5.41
N TYR A 299 2.77 1.75 -5.56
CA TYR A 299 1.32 1.91 -5.40
C TYR A 299 0.91 2.28 -3.97
N GLY A 300 1.30 1.47 -2.98
CA GLY A 300 1.01 1.71 -1.58
C GLY A 300 1.70 2.96 -1.04
N GLY A 301 2.92 3.26 -1.50
CA GLY A 301 3.63 4.49 -1.16
C GLY A 301 2.90 5.74 -1.65
N THR A 302 2.52 5.77 -2.92
CA THR A 302 1.78 6.88 -3.52
C THR A 302 0.42 7.07 -2.85
N ILE A 303 -0.36 6.01 -2.65
CA ILE A 303 -1.67 6.13 -1.97
C ILE A 303 -1.49 6.55 -0.52
N GLY A 304 -0.58 5.93 0.24
CA GLY A 304 -0.33 6.27 1.64
C GLY A 304 -0.01 7.75 1.85
N TYR A 305 0.88 8.30 1.02
CA TYR A 305 1.23 9.72 1.03
C TYR A 305 0.02 10.62 0.74
N HIS A 306 -0.70 10.35 -0.34
CA HIS A 306 -1.84 11.20 -0.74
C HIS A 306 -3.03 11.05 0.21
N ALA A 307 -3.25 9.87 0.78
CA ALA A 307 -4.27 9.61 1.78
C ALA A 307 -3.97 10.28 3.13
N GLN A 308 -2.72 10.66 3.40
CA GLN A 308 -2.36 11.48 4.55
C GLN A 308 -2.77 12.94 4.34
N ILE A 309 -2.66 13.42 3.10
CA ILE A 309 -3.04 14.79 2.72
C ILE A 309 -4.57 14.90 2.71
N ASP A 310 -5.23 13.99 1.98
CA ASP A 310 -6.68 13.97 1.84
C ASP A 310 -7.14 12.53 1.48
N PRO A 311 -7.76 11.79 2.41
CA PRO A 311 -8.24 10.43 2.16
C PRO A 311 -9.50 10.36 1.28
N ALA A 312 -10.28 11.44 1.17
CA ALA A 312 -11.52 11.48 0.38
C ALA A 312 -11.27 11.85 -1.09
N ARG A 313 -10.12 12.46 -1.39
CA ARG A 313 -9.72 12.81 -2.76
C ARG A 313 -9.40 11.56 -3.60
N PRO A 314 -9.98 11.42 -4.81
CA PRO A 314 -9.68 10.28 -5.66
C PRO A 314 -8.19 10.18 -6.04
N PHE A 315 -7.64 8.98 -5.98
CA PHE A 315 -6.23 8.69 -6.30
C PHE A 315 -5.94 8.50 -7.80
N GLN A 316 -6.95 8.64 -8.65
CA GLN A 316 -6.77 8.57 -10.10
C GLN A 316 -5.79 9.65 -10.57
N THR A 317 -5.04 9.38 -11.65
CA THR A 317 -4.02 10.27 -12.25
C THR A 317 -2.72 10.44 -11.43
N LEU A 318 -2.56 9.72 -10.32
CA LEU A 318 -1.30 9.71 -9.58
C LEU A 318 -0.30 8.76 -10.23
N GLU A 319 0.94 9.23 -10.42
CA GLU A 319 2.01 8.47 -11.07
C GLU A 319 2.56 7.37 -10.15
N LEU A 320 2.71 6.17 -10.69
CA LEU A 320 3.45 5.08 -10.07
C LEU A 320 4.92 5.19 -10.46
N LYS A 321 5.64 6.03 -9.72
CA LYS A 321 7.05 6.35 -10.02
C LYS A 321 7.90 5.09 -10.09
N GLY A 322 8.72 5.02 -11.13
CA GLY A 322 9.63 3.90 -11.40
C GLY A 322 8.98 2.69 -12.06
N VAL A 323 7.64 2.59 -12.11
CA VAL A 323 6.94 1.48 -12.76
C VAL A 323 6.95 1.68 -14.26
N LEU A 324 7.44 0.67 -14.98
CA LEU A 324 7.48 0.67 -16.44
C LEU A 324 6.18 0.10 -17.00
N ALA A 325 5.64 0.75 -18.03
CA ALA A 325 4.45 0.26 -18.71
C ALA A 325 4.72 -1.05 -19.47
N PRO A 326 3.70 -1.92 -19.64
CA PRO A 326 3.72 -2.94 -20.69
C PRO A 326 3.90 -2.30 -22.08
N LYS A 327 4.44 -3.07 -23.02
CA LYS A 327 4.44 -2.70 -24.44
C LYS A 327 3.01 -2.41 -24.89
N GLU A 328 2.83 -1.49 -25.84
CA GLU A 328 1.50 -1.03 -26.26
C GLU A 328 0.55 -2.19 -26.63
N ALA A 329 1.05 -3.19 -27.36
CA ALA A 329 0.30 -4.37 -27.75
C ALA A 329 -0.08 -5.32 -26.59
N ASP A 330 0.60 -5.20 -25.45
CA ASP A 330 0.41 -6.01 -24.25
C ASP A 330 -0.36 -5.27 -23.14
N ARG A 331 -0.75 -4.01 -23.37
CA ARG A 331 -1.54 -3.24 -22.39
C ARG A 331 -2.97 -3.74 -22.38
N PHE A 332 -3.55 -3.88 -21.19
CA PHE A 332 -4.96 -4.19 -21.07
C PHE A 332 -5.81 -3.11 -21.75
N THR A 333 -6.75 -3.56 -22.54
CA THR A 333 -7.80 -2.73 -23.13
C THR A 333 -8.70 -2.18 -22.03
N ARG A 334 -9.47 -1.13 -22.33
CA ARG A 334 -10.44 -0.58 -21.37
C ARG A 334 -11.46 -1.63 -20.90
N ALA A 335 -11.88 -2.53 -21.77
CA ALA A 335 -12.82 -3.60 -21.41
C ALA A 335 -12.20 -4.60 -20.43
N GLU A 336 -10.95 -5.01 -20.67
CA GLU A 336 -10.22 -5.89 -19.73
C GLU A 336 -9.98 -5.23 -18.38
N ARG A 337 -9.70 -3.91 -18.37
CA ARG A 337 -9.54 -3.15 -17.12
C ARG A 337 -10.87 -3.00 -16.37
N GLU A 338 -11.98 -2.81 -17.06
CA GLU A 338 -13.31 -2.79 -16.43
C GLU A 338 -13.63 -4.14 -15.78
N LEU A 339 -13.32 -5.26 -16.44
CA LEU A 339 -13.50 -6.59 -15.84
C LEU A 339 -12.63 -6.76 -14.59
N LEU A 340 -11.35 -6.39 -14.65
CA LEU A 340 -10.48 -6.43 -13.45
C LEU A 340 -11.04 -5.62 -12.29
N LEU A 341 -11.68 -4.47 -12.55
CA LEU A 341 -12.31 -3.68 -11.51
C LEU A 341 -13.56 -4.34 -10.91
N GLN A 342 -14.28 -5.15 -11.69
CA GLN A 342 -15.38 -5.96 -11.17
C GLN A 342 -14.87 -7.12 -10.31
N ASP A 343 -13.73 -7.71 -10.70
CA ASP A 343 -13.08 -8.83 -9.99
C ASP A 343 -12.21 -8.36 -8.80
N GLY A 344 -12.37 -7.12 -8.29
CA GLY A 344 -11.63 -6.64 -7.11
C GLY A 344 -10.15 -6.30 -7.32
N ILE A 345 -9.69 -6.10 -8.57
CA ILE A 345 -8.31 -5.77 -8.92
C ILE A 345 -8.19 -4.31 -9.42
N SER A 346 -7.34 -3.53 -8.77
CA SER A 346 -7.05 -2.13 -9.15
C SER A 346 -6.26 -2.04 -10.46
N THR A 347 -6.50 -0.96 -11.20
CA THR A 347 -5.96 -0.78 -12.56
C THR A 347 -5.15 0.50 -12.73
N PHE A 348 -4.35 0.55 -13.80
CA PHE A 348 -3.59 1.72 -14.20
C PHE A 348 -3.80 2.06 -15.68
N THR A 349 -3.50 3.30 -16.03
CA THR A 349 -3.39 3.80 -17.40
C THR A 349 -1.95 4.21 -17.70
N VAL A 350 -1.64 4.34 -18.99
CA VAL A 350 -0.32 4.76 -19.47
C VAL A 350 -0.49 5.99 -20.33
N ASP A 351 0.27 7.04 -20.08
CA ASP A 351 0.23 8.25 -20.88
C ASP A 351 1.06 8.14 -22.18
N GLY A 352 1.12 9.22 -22.95
CA GLY A 352 1.92 9.28 -24.18
C GLY A 352 3.43 9.22 -23.94
N GLY A 353 3.90 9.56 -22.73
CA GLY A 353 5.31 9.46 -22.32
C GLY A 353 5.72 8.06 -21.85
N GLY A 354 4.76 7.15 -21.64
CA GLY A 354 5.00 5.81 -21.12
C GLY A 354 5.00 5.74 -19.59
N ALA A 355 4.65 6.82 -18.89
CA ALA A 355 4.47 6.85 -17.45
C ALA A 355 3.15 6.17 -17.06
N VAL A 356 3.18 5.47 -15.92
CA VAL A 356 2.06 4.69 -15.40
C VAL A 356 1.32 5.50 -14.34
N TYR A 357 0.00 5.59 -14.46
CA TYR A 357 -0.88 6.33 -13.56
C TYR A 357 -1.99 5.45 -13.01
N ILE A 358 -2.33 5.60 -11.73
CA ILE A 358 -3.50 4.93 -11.14
C ILE A 358 -4.76 5.34 -11.93
N GLU A 359 -5.51 4.36 -12.43
CA GLU A 359 -6.81 4.58 -13.08
C GLU A 359 -7.92 4.57 -12.02
N ARG A 360 -7.99 3.49 -11.24
CA ARG A 360 -8.86 3.38 -10.07
C ARG A 360 -8.24 2.44 -9.04
N ALA A 361 -8.19 2.92 -7.80
CA ALA A 361 -7.76 2.16 -6.63
C ALA A 361 -9.00 1.63 -5.91
N ILE A 362 -9.21 0.32 -5.96
CA ILE A 362 -10.31 -0.39 -5.31
C ILE A 362 -9.78 -1.39 -4.28
N THR A 363 -10.62 -1.74 -3.33
CA THR A 363 -10.39 -2.86 -2.41
C THR A 363 -10.76 -4.17 -3.10
N THR A 364 -10.48 -5.29 -2.44
CA THR A 364 -10.96 -6.60 -2.88
C THR A 364 -12.40 -6.90 -2.46
N TYR A 365 -13.10 -5.97 -1.79
CA TYR A 365 -14.47 -6.16 -1.33
C TYR A 365 -15.47 -6.11 -2.51
N GLN A 366 -16.26 -7.17 -2.65
CA GLN A 366 -17.20 -7.38 -3.74
C GLN A 366 -18.61 -7.76 -3.24
N VAL A 367 -18.70 -8.50 -2.14
CA VAL A 367 -19.97 -9.02 -1.62
C VAL A 367 -20.10 -8.80 -0.12
N ASN A 368 -21.34 -8.63 0.35
CA ASN A 368 -21.62 -8.57 1.79
C ASN A 368 -21.70 -9.97 2.42
N ALA A 369 -22.00 -10.03 3.73
CA ALA A 369 -22.09 -11.28 4.49
C ALA A 369 -23.18 -12.27 4.00
N LEU A 370 -24.09 -11.85 3.11
CA LEU A 370 -25.10 -12.67 2.48
C LEU A 370 -24.73 -13.08 1.05
N ASP A 371 -23.48 -12.83 0.63
CA ASP A 371 -22.97 -13.12 -0.73
C ASP A 371 -23.73 -12.35 -1.82
N ILE A 372 -24.16 -11.13 -1.48
CA ILE A 372 -24.82 -10.20 -2.41
C ILE A 372 -23.84 -9.09 -2.75
N GLU A 373 -23.76 -8.76 -4.04
CA GLU A 373 -22.95 -7.65 -4.57
C GLU A 373 -23.16 -6.38 -3.74
N ASP A 374 -22.05 -5.85 -3.22
CA ASP A 374 -22.04 -4.67 -2.37
C ASP A 374 -20.80 -3.82 -2.67
N VAL A 375 -21.05 -2.55 -2.96
CA VAL A 375 -20.01 -1.57 -3.32
C VAL A 375 -19.64 -0.65 -2.16
N SER A 376 -20.16 -0.89 -0.95
CA SER A 376 -19.96 -0.06 0.24
C SER A 376 -18.50 0.19 0.57
N TYR A 377 -17.62 -0.77 0.32
CA TYR A 377 -16.18 -0.64 0.52
C TYR A 377 -15.36 -0.76 -0.77
N LEU A 378 -15.99 -0.65 -1.94
CA LEU A 378 -15.32 -0.84 -3.23
C LEU A 378 -14.11 0.09 -3.41
N ASP A 379 -14.30 1.40 -3.23
CA ASP A 379 -13.22 2.37 -3.42
C ASP A 379 -12.36 2.49 -2.16
N VAL A 380 -11.03 2.43 -2.32
CA VAL A 380 -10.04 2.56 -1.22
C VAL A 380 -10.24 3.86 -0.42
N ASN A 381 -10.76 4.91 -1.06
CA ASN A 381 -11.10 6.18 -0.43
C ASN A 381 -12.12 6.03 0.72
N THR A 382 -13.11 5.15 0.59
CA THR A 382 -14.19 4.98 1.58
C THR A 382 -13.64 4.54 2.94
N PRO A 383 -12.96 3.39 3.07
CA PRO A 383 -12.44 2.96 4.36
C PRO A 383 -11.32 3.87 4.86
N LEU A 384 -10.49 4.47 3.99
CA LEU A 384 -9.49 5.46 4.43
C LEU A 384 -10.12 6.72 5.06
N THR A 385 -11.26 7.16 4.52
CA THR A 385 -12.03 8.29 5.06
C THR A 385 -12.66 7.89 6.39
N LEU A 386 -13.30 6.72 6.47
CA LEU A 386 -13.85 6.19 7.73
C LEU A 386 -12.78 6.04 8.83
N ALA A 387 -11.56 5.60 8.48
CA ALA A 387 -10.40 5.58 9.37
C ALA A 387 -10.14 6.95 9.98
N PHE A 388 -10.08 7.98 9.13
CA PHE A 388 -9.82 9.34 9.55
C PHE A 388 -10.93 9.85 10.49
N LEU A 389 -12.19 9.63 10.14
CA LEU A 389 -13.33 10.02 10.99
C LEU A 389 -13.25 9.34 12.36
N ARG A 390 -12.97 8.03 12.41
CA ARG A 390 -12.85 7.27 13.66
C ARG A 390 -11.74 7.83 14.56
N GLN A 391 -10.56 8.09 13.99
CA GLN A 391 -9.46 8.70 14.75
C GLN A 391 -9.81 10.11 15.22
N ALA A 392 -10.45 10.93 14.37
CA ALA A 392 -10.87 12.29 14.72
C ALA A 392 -11.84 12.31 15.90
N VAL A 393 -12.86 11.43 15.89
CA VAL A 393 -13.81 11.29 17.00
C VAL A 393 -13.09 10.83 18.27
N ARG A 394 -12.26 9.78 18.17
CA ARG A 394 -11.50 9.22 19.31
C ARG A 394 -10.63 10.28 19.97
N ILE A 395 -9.82 10.99 19.19
CA ILE A 395 -8.91 12.03 19.67
C ILE A 395 -9.70 13.20 20.28
N ARG A 396 -10.79 13.64 19.64
CA ARG A 396 -11.61 14.76 20.12
C ARG A 396 -12.20 14.48 21.50
N ILE A 397 -12.80 13.31 21.67
CA ILE A 397 -13.42 12.92 22.94
C ILE A 397 -12.36 12.71 24.03
N ALA A 398 -11.27 12.00 23.73
CA ALA A 398 -10.21 11.73 24.70
C ALA A 398 -9.49 13.00 25.17
N ALA A 399 -9.20 13.94 24.26
CA ALA A 399 -8.49 15.17 24.59
C ALA A 399 -9.36 16.15 25.40
N LYS A 400 -10.66 16.26 25.06
CA LYS A 400 -11.54 17.25 25.65
C LYS A 400 -12.18 16.78 26.96
N TYR A 401 -12.45 15.48 27.09
CA TYR A 401 -13.16 14.91 28.22
C TYR A 401 -12.40 13.79 28.97
N PRO A 402 -11.10 13.93 29.28
CA PRO A 402 -10.29 12.82 29.81
C PRO A 402 -10.72 12.33 31.20
N ARG A 403 -11.04 13.26 32.11
CA ARG A 403 -11.40 12.97 33.52
C ARG A 403 -12.71 13.63 33.93
N HIS A 404 -13.67 13.70 33.01
CA HIS A 404 -14.97 14.29 33.28
C HIS A 404 -15.92 13.30 33.95
N LYS A 405 -16.71 13.79 34.90
CA LYS A 405 -17.83 13.05 35.49
C LYS A 405 -18.98 13.03 34.50
N LEU A 406 -19.65 11.88 34.32
CA LEU A 406 -20.86 11.78 33.51
C LEU A 406 -22.09 12.14 34.34
N ALA A 407 -22.92 13.08 33.85
CA ALA A 407 -24.19 13.48 34.47
C ALA A 407 -25.33 13.48 33.46
N ASN A 408 -26.58 13.50 33.97
CA ASN A 408 -27.76 13.67 33.13
C ASN A 408 -27.87 15.12 32.65
N ASP A 409 -28.51 15.31 31.49
CA ASP A 409 -28.90 16.64 31.04
C ASP A 409 -29.82 17.33 32.05
N GLY A 410 -29.66 18.64 32.22
CA GLY A 410 -30.42 19.43 33.20
C GLY A 410 -29.98 19.27 34.66
N THR A 411 -28.97 18.44 34.96
CA THR A 411 -28.41 18.32 36.31
C THR A 411 -27.81 19.66 36.77
N ARG A 412 -28.12 20.10 37.99
CA ARG A 412 -27.56 21.32 38.56
C ARG A 412 -26.21 21.03 39.23
N TYR A 413 -25.14 21.59 38.69
CA TYR A 413 -23.80 21.52 39.27
C TYR A 413 -23.16 22.91 39.33
N ALA A 414 -22.21 23.08 40.25
CA ALA A 414 -21.47 24.33 40.37
C ALA A 414 -20.66 24.60 39.10
N ALA A 415 -20.68 25.85 38.62
CA ALA A 415 -19.91 26.26 37.43
C ALA A 415 -18.42 25.95 37.61
N GLY A 416 -17.79 25.27 36.65
CA GLY A 416 -16.37 24.90 36.67
C GLY A 416 -16.07 23.47 37.09
N GLN A 417 -17.08 22.65 37.43
CA GLN A 417 -16.90 21.21 37.60
C GLN A 417 -16.62 20.52 36.26
N ALA A 418 -15.67 19.58 36.23
CA ALA A 418 -15.41 18.72 35.08
C ALA A 418 -16.54 17.68 34.94
N ILE A 419 -17.64 18.10 34.31
CA ILE A 419 -18.84 17.30 34.08
C ILE A 419 -19.16 17.32 32.60
N VAL A 420 -19.54 16.17 32.06
CA VAL A 420 -20.03 15.99 30.70
C VAL A 420 -21.41 15.35 30.76
N THR A 421 -22.28 15.71 29.81
CA THR A 421 -23.64 15.17 29.69
C THR A 421 -23.91 14.77 28.23
N PRO A 422 -24.96 13.98 27.94
CA PRO A 422 -25.29 13.60 26.57
C PRO A 422 -25.41 14.79 25.61
N SER A 423 -26.11 15.86 26.02
CA SER A 423 -26.23 17.07 25.20
C SER A 423 -24.89 17.77 24.92
N VAL A 424 -23.93 17.72 25.86
CA VAL A 424 -22.58 18.30 25.68
C VAL A 424 -21.76 17.49 24.67
N ILE A 425 -21.77 16.15 24.76
CA ILE A 425 -21.10 15.30 23.78
C ILE A 425 -21.75 15.45 22.41
N ARG A 426 -23.08 15.48 22.35
CA ARG A 426 -23.80 15.69 21.09
C ARG A 426 -23.41 17.00 20.42
N ALA A 427 -23.36 18.10 21.17
CA ALA A 427 -22.89 19.39 20.66
C ALA A 427 -21.44 19.33 20.17
N GLU A 428 -20.58 18.56 20.85
CA GLU A 428 -19.19 18.39 20.43
C GLU A 428 -19.04 17.59 19.14
N LEU A 429 -19.79 16.49 18.99
CA LEU A 429 -19.77 15.69 17.78
C LEU A 429 -20.30 16.48 16.57
N ILE A 430 -21.32 17.31 16.76
CA ILE A 430 -21.81 18.24 15.72
C ILE A 430 -20.75 19.28 15.37
N ALA A 431 -20.02 19.81 16.36
CA ALA A 431 -18.94 20.75 16.12
C ALA A 431 -17.80 20.10 15.32
N LEU A 432 -17.40 18.87 15.69
CA LEU A 432 -16.41 18.10 14.94
C LEU A 432 -16.88 17.80 13.51
N PHE A 433 -18.15 17.41 13.33
CA PHE A 433 -18.72 17.15 12.01
C PHE A 433 -18.65 18.39 11.11
N ARG A 434 -18.92 19.57 11.66
CA ARG A 434 -18.78 20.82 10.91
C ARG A 434 -17.34 21.08 10.47
N GLU A 435 -16.35 20.76 11.31
CA GLU A 435 -14.94 20.85 10.93
C GLU A 435 -14.58 19.83 9.82
N LEU A 436 -15.15 18.62 9.87
CA LEU A 436 -15.00 17.60 8.82
C LEU A 436 -15.68 18.02 7.50
N GLU A 437 -16.85 18.68 7.57
CA GLU A 437 -17.60 19.22 6.44
C GLU A 437 -16.82 20.38 5.77
N GLU A 438 -16.25 21.29 6.57
CA GLU A 438 -15.38 22.35 6.07
C GLU A 438 -14.09 21.81 5.41
N ALA A 439 -13.62 20.63 5.84
CA ALA A 439 -12.51 19.91 5.21
C ALA A 439 -12.92 19.08 3.98
N GLY A 440 -14.21 19.00 3.65
CA GLY A 440 -14.73 18.26 2.50
C GLY A 440 -14.71 16.74 2.65
N LEU A 441 -14.69 16.22 3.89
CA LEU A 441 -14.68 14.78 4.17
C LEU A 441 -16.08 14.20 4.35
N VAL A 442 -17.03 15.04 4.76
CA VAL A 442 -18.44 14.69 4.99
C VAL A 442 -19.34 15.80 4.42
N GLU A 443 -20.61 15.48 4.20
CA GLU A 443 -21.64 16.42 3.76
C GLU A 443 -22.94 16.26 4.58
N GLN A 444 -23.93 17.12 4.33
CA GLN A 444 -25.25 17.07 4.96
C GLN A 444 -25.26 17.20 6.50
N LEU A 445 -24.69 18.27 7.04
CA LEU A 445 -24.73 18.55 8.49
C LEU A 445 -26.13 18.49 9.12
N ASP A 446 -27.19 18.88 8.41
CA ASP A 446 -28.55 18.83 8.96
C ASP A 446 -29.08 17.39 9.11
N GLN A 447 -28.78 16.50 8.16
CA GLN A 447 -29.05 15.06 8.31
C GLN A 447 -28.29 14.51 9.51
N PHE A 448 -27.00 14.83 9.62
CA PHE A 448 -26.18 14.37 10.74
C PHE A 448 -26.75 14.82 12.10
N LYS A 449 -27.26 16.06 12.19
CA LYS A 449 -27.91 16.55 13.41
C LYS A 449 -29.19 15.80 13.74
N ASP A 450 -29.97 15.37 12.76
CA ASP A 450 -31.24 14.69 13.04
C ASP A 450 -31.01 13.23 13.45
N ASP A 451 -30.04 12.56 12.82
CA ASP A 451 -29.75 11.14 13.02
C ASP A 451 -28.75 10.85 14.16
N LEU A 452 -27.99 11.87 14.62
CA LEU A 452 -27.06 11.72 15.74
C LEU A 452 -27.79 11.47 17.06
N ILE A 453 -27.59 10.27 17.62
CA ILE A 453 -28.09 9.85 18.92
C ILE A 453 -26.93 9.80 19.91
N VAL A 454 -27.10 10.41 21.08
CA VAL A 454 -26.18 10.32 22.22
C VAL A 454 -26.99 10.14 23.48
N GLU A 455 -26.75 9.04 24.19
CA GLU A 455 -27.53 8.66 25.37
C GLU A 455 -26.66 7.99 26.44
N ARG A 456 -27.12 8.02 27.70
CA ARG A 456 -26.51 7.21 28.75
C ARG A 456 -27.07 5.81 28.68
N ASP A 457 -26.22 4.84 28.95
CA ASP A 457 -26.65 3.45 29.04
C ASP A 457 -27.62 3.27 30.21
N GLU A 458 -28.71 2.53 29.97
CA GLU A 458 -29.74 2.28 30.99
C GLU A 458 -29.24 1.34 32.10
N ASN A 459 -28.27 0.47 31.81
CA ASN A 459 -27.76 -0.55 32.71
C ASN A 459 -26.39 -0.19 33.31
N ASP A 460 -25.61 0.66 32.64
CA ASP A 460 -24.35 1.19 33.14
C ASP A 460 -24.36 2.73 33.23
N ALA A 461 -24.59 3.25 34.44
CA ALA A 461 -24.60 4.68 34.68
C ALA A 461 -23.27 5.39 34.34
N ASN A 462 -22.15 4.67 34.19
CA ASN A 462 -20.86 5.28 33.83
C ASN A 462 -20.60 5.26 32.31
N ARG A 463 -21.52 4.71 31.51
CA ARG A 463 -21.37 4.57 30.07
C ARG A 463 -22.24 5.55 29.29
N LEU A 464 -21.67 6.08 28.22
CA LEU A 464 -22.35 6.88 27.21
C LEU A 464 -22.26 6.14 25.87
N ASN A 465 -23.37 6.03 25.17
CA ASN A 465 -23.47 5.44 23.84
C ASN A 465 -23.75 6.55 22.81
N ALA A 466 -23.17 6.42 21.62
CA ALA A 466 -23.41 7.32 20.52
C ALA A 466 -23.57 6.55 19.20
N LEU A 467 -24.62 6.88 18.43
CA LEU A 467 -24.75 6.49 17.03
C LEU A 467 -24.29 7.69 16.19
N ILE A 468 -23.25 7.50 15.39
CA ILE A 468 -22.64 8.56 14.57
C ILE A 468 -22.83 8.16 13.10
N PRO A 469 -23.82 8.73 12.39
CA PRO A 469 -24.15 8.35 11.01
C PRO A 469 -23.68 9.42 10.00
N PRO A 470 -22.38 9.49 9.67
CA PRO A 470 -21.88 10.49 8.73
C PRO A 470 -22.31 10.16 7.30
N ASP A 471 -22.61 11.19 6.51
CA ASP A 471 -22.62 11.10 5.05
C ASP A 471 -21.24 11.52 4.52
N ILE A 472 -20.49 10.56 3.96
CA ILE A 472 -19.12 10.81 3.49
C ILE A 472 -19.12 11.34 2.05
N VAL A 473 -18.22 12.28 1.76
CA VAL A 473 -18.13 12.85 0.42
C VAL A 473 -17.63 11.80 -0.58
N ASN A 474 -18.38 11.67 -1.69
CA ASN A 474 -18.08 10.73 -2.76
C ASN A 474 -17.04 11.28 -3.76
N GLN A 475 -16.36 10.37 -4.48
CA GLN A 475 -15.36 10.75 -5.48
C GLN A 475 -16.00 11.11 -6.83
N PHE A 476 -15.59 12.26 -7.41
CA PHE A 476 -15.97 12.64 -8.76
C PHE A 476 -15.16 11.88 -9.81
N ARG A 477 -15.62 10.67 -10.16
CA ARG A 477 -14.91 9.76 -11.07
C ARG A 477 -15.35 9.87 -12.54
N SER A 478 -16.62 10.21 -12.80
CA SER A 478 -17.14 10.29 -14.17
C SER A 478 -18.15 11.42 -14.34
N PHE A 479 -18.16 12.00 -15.54
CA PHE A 479 -19.14 12.98 -15.98
C PHE A 479 -19.70 12.54 -17.33
N ALA A 480 -21.02 12.44 -17.44
CA ALA A 480 -21.71 12.09 -18.67
C ALA A 480 -22.74 13.18 -19.01
N ALA A 481 -22.66 13.75 -20.21
CA ALA A 481 -23.61 14.76 -20.69
C ALA A 481 -23.89 14.59 -22.18
N ALA A 482 -25.13 14.84 -22.58
CA ALA A 482 -25.55 14.89 -23.98
C ALA A 482 -25.89 16.33 -24.37
N ILE A 483 -25.08 16.94 -25.23
CA ILE A 483 -25.35 18.28 -25.75
C ILE A 483 -26.24 18.16 -26.99
N GLN A 484 -27.52 18.50 -26.85
CA GLN A 484 -28.43 18.66 -27.97
C GLN A 484 -28.56 20.14 -28.30
N PHE A 485 -28.20 20.52 -29.53
CA PHE A 485 -28.25 21.90 -29.99
C PHE A 485 -29.33 22.10 -31.06
N ARG A 486 -29.81 23.33 -31.16
CA ARG A 486 -30.60 23.85 -32.27
C ARG A 486 -30.03 25.22 -32.63
N LEU A 487 -30.08 25.57 -33.92
CA LEU A 487 -29.56 26.84 -34.43
C LEU A 487 -30.48 28.01 -34.10
#